data_AF-A0A965W373-F1
#
_entry.id   AF-A0A965W373-F1
#
_cell.length_a   1.000
_cell.length_b   1.000
_cell.length_c   1.000
_cell.angle_alpha   90.00
_cell.angle_beta   90.00
_cell.angle_gamma   90.00
#
_symmetry.space_group_name_H-M   'P 1'
#
loop_
_entity.id
_entity.type
_entity.pdbx_description
1 polymer ?
#
loop_
_entity_poly.entity_id
_entity_poly.type
_entity_poly.pdbx_seq_one_letter_code
_entity_poly.pdbx_strand_id
1 'polypeptide(L)' 'MNCIYCKNCVGVERYEFLVETGRKIICKDCSVESRAVGFMNYSHKTAPDLVVCPANAKEKLRILDRANRRAR' A
#
# COMPACT_ATOMS: atom_id res chain seq x y z
N MET A 1 12.73 -11.43 17.24
CA MET A 1 12.99 -10.00 16.95
C MET A 1 11.82 -9.15 17.38
N ASN A 2 12.12 -8.05 18.07
CA ASN A 2 11.10 -7.23 18.72
C ASN A 2 10.87 -5.96 17.91
N CYS A 3 9.60 -5.54 17.84
CA CYS A 3 9.26 -4.24 17.26
C CYS A 3 9.91 -3.11 18.06
N ILE A 4 10.40 -2.09 17.36
CA ILE A 4 10.99 -0.89 17.97
C ILE A 4 10.00 -0.15 18.88
N TYR A 5 8.69 -0.20 18.57
CA TYR A 5 7.65 0.52 19.30
C TYR A 5 6.97 -0.36 20.37
N CYS A 6 6.33 -1.45 19.93
CA CYS A 6 5.49 -2.29 20.77
C CYS A 6 6.29 -3.32 21.60
N LYS A 7 7.58 -3.52 21.30
CA LYS A 7 8.45 -4.61 21.82
C LYS A 7 7.90 -6.04 21.63
N ASN A 8 6.72 -6.22 21.06
CA ASN A 8 6.17 -7.52 20.70
C ASN A 8 6.97 -8.17 19.56
N CYS A 9 6.84 -9.50 19.47
CA CYS A 9 7.44 -10.29 18.41
C CYS A 9 6.85 -9.91 17.04
N VAL A 10 7.72 -9.67 16.05
CA VAL A 10 7.33 -9.26 14.68
C VAL A 10 6.97 -10.45 13.78
N GLY A 11 7.31 -11.68 14.20
CA GLY A 11 7.24 -12.88 13.37
C GLY A 11 8.44 -13.01 12.42
N VAL A 12 8.73 -14.23 11.96
CA VAL A 12 9.93 -14.54 11.15
C VAL A 12 9.80 -13.97 9.73
N GLU A 13 8.73 -14.30 9.01
CA GLU A 13 8.50 -13.87 7.62
C GLU A 13 8.57 -12.33 7.46
N ARG A 14 7.95 -11.60 8.39
CA ARG A 14 7.95 -10.14 8.35
C ARG A 14 9.32 -9.56 8.68
N TYR A 15 10.08 -10.20 9.57
CA TYR A 15 11.43 -9.76 9.85
C TYR A 15 12.35 -9.94 8.63
N GLU A 16 12.30 -11.11 7.99
CA GLU A 16 13.07 -11.39 6.77
C GLU A 16 12.79 -10.33 5.71
N PHE A 17 11.51 -10.06 5.41
CA PHE A 17 11.12 -9.01 4.49
C PHE A 17 11.65 -7.62 4.87
N LEU A 18 11.58 -7.24 6.15
CA LEU A 18 12.02 -5.92 6.62
C LEU A 18 13.55 -5.77 6.54
N VAL A 19 14.30 -6.85 6.79
CA VAL A 19 15.76 -6.86 6.66
C VAL A 19 16.17 -6.81 5.20
N GLU A 20 15.58 -7.62 4.33
CA GLU A 20 15.86 -7.64 2.89
C GLU A 20 15.58 -6.28 2.24
N THR A 21 14.49 -5.62 2.64
CA THR A 21 14.11 -4.31 2.09
C THR A 21 14.78 -3.13 2.80
N GLY A 22 15.64 -3.37 3.79
CA GLY A 22 16.33 -2.33 4.57
C GLY A 22 15.39 -1.42 5.38
N ARG A 23 14.20 -1.91 5.72
CA ARG A 23 13.17 -1.17 6.46
C ARG A 23 13.32 -1.36 7.97
N LYS A 24 12.71 -0.44 8.74
CA LYS A 24 12.68 -0.53 10.22
C LYS A 24 11.87 -1.74 10.67
N ILE A 25 12.36 -2.45 11.70
CA ILE A 25 11.72 -3.65 12.27
C ILE A 25 10.49 -3.23 13.09
N ILE A 26 9.31 -3.27 12.45
CA ILE A 26 8.04 -2.78 13.01
C ILE A 26 6.95 -3.87 12.94
N CYS A 27 6.25 -4.11 14.06
CA CYS A 27 5.11 -5.03 14.15
C CYS A 27 3.96 -4.59 13.23
N LYS A 28 3.10 -5.53 12.79
CA LYS A 28 1.99 -5.22 11.87
C LYS A 28 1.05 -4.14 12.43
N ASP A 29 0.80 -4.18 13.73
CA ASP A 29 -0.10 -3.22 14.41
C ASP A 29 0.52 -1.83 14.58
N CYS A 30 1.85 -1.74 14.69
CA CYS A 30 2.55 -0.45 14.73
C CYS A 30 2.87 0.09 13.33
N SER A 31 2.60 -0.67 12.27
CA SER A 31 2.85 -0.21 10.92
C SER A 31 1.77 0.78 10.51
N VAL A 32 2.19 2.00 10.18
CA VAL A 32 1.31 3.04 9.62
C VAL A 32 1.07 2.85 8.11
N GLU A 33 1.69 1.83 7.50
CA GLU A 33 1.47 1.53 6.09
C GLU A 33 0.09 0.93 5.88
N SER A 34 -0.73 1.65 5.12
CA SER A 34 -2.04 1.18 4.69
C SER A 34 -1.94 0.47 3.34
N ARG A 35 -2.83 -0.51 3.08
CA ARG A 35 -2.89 -1.25 1.81
C ARG A 35 -3.02 -0.28 0.64
N ALA A 36 -2.20 -0.44 -0.39
CA ALA A 36 -2.32 0.36 -1.62
C ALA A 36 -3.68 0.10 -2.29
N VAL A 37 -4.23 1.13 -2.92
CA VAL A 37 -5.53 1.09 -3.61
C VAL A 37 -5.29 1.10 -5.11
N GLY A 38 -5.95 0.19 -5.82
CA GLY A 38 -5.89 0.10 -7.29
C GLY A 38 -7.10 0.76 -7.95
N PHE A 39 -6.86 1.49 -9.04
CA PHE A 39 -7.89 2.03 -9.92
C PHE A 39 -7.65 1.54 -11.35
N MET A 40 -8.73 1.22 -12.07
CA MET A 40 -8.63 0.88 -13.49
C MET A 40 -8.56 2.16 -14.33
N ASN A 41 -7.56 2.24 -15.20
CA ASN A 41 -7.46 3.27 -16.22
C ASN A 41 -8.04 2.73 -17.53
N TYR A 42 -9.13 3.33 -17.98
CA TYR A 42 -9.85 2.93 -19.20
C TYR A 42 -9.46 3.74 -20.45
N SER A 43 -8.26 4.34 -20.47
CA SER A 43 -7.77 5.02 -21.67
C SER A 43 -7.71 4.11 -22.91
N HIS A 44 -7.55 2.79 -22.70
CA HIS A 44 -7.61 1.79 -23.75
C HIS A 44 -8.88 0.92 -23.59
N LYS A 45 -9.72 0.89 -24.63
CA LYS A 45 -11.09 0.32 -24.58
C LYS A 45 -11.13 -1.19 -24.29
N THR A 46 -10.11 -1.94 -24.72
CA THR A 46 -10.08 -3.41 -24.62
C THR A 46 -9.00 -3.94 -23.68
N ALA A 47 -8.11 -3.07 -23.19
CA ALA A 47 -7.00 -3.47 -22.31
C ALA A 47 -6.74 -2.36 -21.29
N PRO A 48 -7.63 -2.21 -20.29
CA PRO A 48 -7.46 -1.19 -19.27
C PRO A 48 -6.27 -1.56 -18.36
N ASP A 49 -5.52 -0.54 -17.95
CA ASP A 49 -4.36 -0.70 -17.08
C ASP A 49 -4.73 -0.54 -15.60
N LEU A 50 -4.10 -1.29 -14.70
CA LEU A 50 -4.26 -1.10 -13.27
C LEU A 50 -3.25 -0.08 -12.75
N VAL A 51 -3.75 1.05 -12.25
CA VAL A 51 -2.93 2.08 -11.59
C VAL A 51 -2.99 1.89 -10.09
N VAL A 52 -1.85 1.60 -9.48
CA VAL A 52 -1.71 1.42 -8.03
C VAL A 52 -1.30 2.73 -7.37
N CYS A 53 -2.03 3.14 -6.34
CA CYS A 53 -1.76 4.35 -5.56
C CYS A 53 -1.52 3.99 -4.09
N PRO A 54 -0.48 4.55 -3.43
CA PRO A 54 -0.31 4.39 -1.98
C PRO A 54 -1.47 5.05 -1.25
N ALA A 55 -2.00 4.38 -0.22
CA ALA A 55 -3.16 4.86 0.54
C ALA A 55 -2.93 6.22 1.26
N ASN A 56 -1.67 6.63 1.44
CA ASN A 56 -1.33 7.89 2.08
C ASN A 56 -1.63 9.12 1.19
N ALA A 57 -1.74 8.93 -0.14
CA ALA A 57 -1.91 10.03 -1.09
C ALA A 57 -3.38 10.44 -1.26
N LYS A 58 -3.97 11.05 -0.23
CA LYS A 58 -5.41 11.43 -0.18
C LYS A 58 -5.90 12.18 -1.42
N GLU A 59 -5.14 13.16 -1.90
CA GLU A 59 -5.54 13.96 -3.05
C GLU A 59 -5.52 13.15 -4.36
N LYS A 60 -4.50 12.30 -4.55
CA LYS A 60 -4.41 11.40 -5.71
C LYS A 60 -5.55 10.40 -5.71
N LEU A 61 -5.87 9.80 -4.55
CA LEU A 61 -7.02 8.90 -4.41
C LEU A 61 -8.34 9.59 -4.81
N ARG A 62 -8.55 10.84 -4.37
CA ARG A 62 -9.75 11.62 -4.72
C ARG A 62 -9.87 11.88 -6.23
N ILE A 63 -8.76 12.22 -6.88
CA ILE A 63 -8.72 12.48 -8.32
C ILE A 63 -9.00 11.18 -9.10
N LEU A 64 -8.34 10.09 -8.71
CA LEU A 64 -8.49 8.78 -9.35
C LEU A 64 -9.91 8.21 -9.15
N ASP A 65 -10.49 8.33 -7.95
CA ASP A 65 -11.87 7.94 -7.70
C ASP A 65 -12.86 8.70 -8.59
N ARG A 66 -12.69 10.02 -8.70
CA ARG A 66 -13.51 10.85 -9.59
C ARG A 66 -13.34 10.45 -11.05
N ALA A 67 -12.12 10.17 -11.50
CA ALA A 67 -11.85 9.73 -12.87
C ALA A 67 -12.49 8.36 -13.16
N ASN A 68 -12.32 7.40 -12.25
CA ASN A 68 -12.86 6.05 -12.37
C ASN A 68 -14.39 6.05 -12.41
N ARG A 69 -15.04 6.90 -11.59
CA ARG A 69 -16.50 7.09 -11.63
C ARG A 69 -17.04 7.69 -12.92
N ARG A 70 -16.22 8.46 -13.67
CA ARG A 70 -16.61 9.05 -14.96
C ARG A 70 -16.40 8.09 -16.13
N ALA A 71 -15.48 7.15 -15.98
CA ALA A 71 -15.14 6.17 -17.00
C ALA A 71 -16.10 4.96 -17.00
N ARG A 72 -16.88 4.78 -15.92
CA ARG A 72 -18.00 3.84 -15.83
C ARG A 72 -19.30 4.58 -16.09
#